data_AF-A0A848LIS5-F1
#
_entry.id   AF-A0A848LIS5-F1
#
_cell.length_a   1.000
_cell.length_b   1.000
_cell.length_c   1.000
_cell.angle_alpha   90.00
_cell.angle_beta   90.00
_cell.angle_gamma   90.00
#
_symmetry.space_group_name_H-M   'P 1'
#
loop_
_entity.id
_entity.type
_entity.pdbx_description
1 polymer ?
#
loop_
_entity_poly.entity_id
_entity_poly.type
_entity_poly.pdbx_seq_one_letter_code
_entity_poly.pdbx_strand_id
1 'polypeptide(L)'
;MATRRFAATVPLALALLFTPGCDKGPEQLRDADAQYRALIERKVPPRDTAWDAVIAALDAVPKDSKARPEADRRLAAIRTLRGDLPPRPLATPGATGAGTSEADRKRAACEALARKLGATQDEKAREPVQKALAECHAELTRLEAHGHPPGEQGHEHGGEPGATHGSGSGAHDAGR
;
A
#
# COMPACT_ATOMS: atom_id res chain seq x y z
N MET A 1 -53.41 39.57 -45.62
CA MET A 1 -53.58 38.48 -44.64
C MET A 1 -53.30 37.17 -45.37
N ALA A 2 -52.13 36.56 -45.14
CA ALA A 2 -51.93 35.44 -44.21
C ALA A 2 -52.27 34.10 -44.89
N THR A 3 -51.45 33.04 -44.94
CA THR A 3 -50.11 32.74 -44.40
C THR A 3 -49.61 31.52 -45.19
N ARG A 4 -48.33 31.48 -45.58
CA ARG A 4 -47.69 30.31 -46.19
C ARG A 4 -47.67 29.15 -45.20
N ARG A 5 -48.22 27.99 -45.56
CA ARG A 5 -48.09 26.75 -44.78
C ARG A 5 -46.91 25.96 -45.31
N PHE A 6 -45.81 25.99 -44.56
CA PHE A 6 -44.61 25.21 -44.81
C PHE A 6 -44.89 23.72 -44.66
N ALA A 7 -44.33 22.95 -45.57
CA ALA A 7 -44.27 21.49 -45.52
C ALA A 7 -43.57 21.04 -44.24
N ALA A 8 -44.29 20.29 -43.40
CA ALA A 8 -43.73 19.59 -42.25
C ALA A 8 -43.52 18.12 -42.62
N THR A 9 -42.53 17.85 -43.46
CA THR A 9 -42.02 16.49 -43.68
C THR A 9 -40.81 16.27 -42.78
N VAL A 10 -40.98 15.37 -41.79
CA VAL A 10 -39.95 14.58 -41.10
C VAL A 10 -39.09 15.37 -40.09
N PRO A 11 -39.08 14.98 -38.79
CA PRO A 11 -38.42 13.73 -38.42
C PRO A 11 -39.19 12.91 -37.38
N LEU A 12 -40.03 11.99 -37.88
CA LEU A 12 -40.39 10.76 -37.17
C LEU A 12 -39.22 9.75 -37.18
N ALA A 13 -38.00 10.18 -37.51
CA ALA A 13 -36.79 9.36 -37.52
C ALA A 13 -35.98 9.47 -36.20
N LEU A 14 -36.23 10.51 -35.38
CA LEU A 14 -35.51 10.68 -34.11
C LEU A 14 -36.15 9.91 -32.93
N ALA A 15 -37.38 9.41 -33.11
CA ALA A 15 -38.08 8.60 -32.11
C ALA A 15 -37.70 7.11 -32.12
N LEU A 16 -36.89 6.66 -33.10
CA LEU A 16 -36.41 5.27 -33.18
C LEU A 16 -35.09 5.04 -32.43
N LEU A 17 -34.48 6.07 -31.82
CA LEU A 17 -33.25 5.94 -31.04
C LEU A 17 -33.48 5.49 -29.58
N PHE A 18 -34.73 5.30 -29.16
CA PHE A 18 -35.10 4.75 -27.87
C PHE A 18 -35.90 3.46 -28.01
N THR A 19 -35.53 2.59 -28.96
CA THR A 19 -35.87 1.17 -28.76
C THR A 19 -35.12 0.72 -27.51
N PRO A 20 -35.78 0.18 -26.46
CA PRO A 20 -35.09 -0.56 -25.42
C PRO A 20 -34.58 -1.84 -26.08
N GLY A 21 -33.48 -1.71 -26.84
CA GLY A 21 -32.74 -2.84 -27.34
C GLY A 21 -32.36 -3.64 -26.10
N CYS A 22 -32.86 -4.87 -26.02
CA CYS A 22 -32.64 -5.76 -24.90
C CYS A 22 -31.15 -5.71 -24.53
N ASP A 23 -30.84 -5.06 -23.41
CA ASP A 23 -29.50 -5.04 -22.86
C ASP A 23 -29.17 -6.49 -22.48
N LYS A 24 -28.46 -7.19 -23.37
CA LYS A 24 -27.98 -8.55 -23.14
C LYS A 24 -26.75 -8.56 -22.23
N GLY A 25 -26.17 -7.41 -21.94
CA GLY A 25 -24.94 -7.32 -21.16
C GLY A 25 -25.07 -7.89 -19.74
N PRO A 26 -26.18 -7.69 -18.99
CA PRO A 26 -26.40 -8.37 -17.71
C PRO A 26 -26.42 -9.89 -17.81
N GLU A 27 -27.02 -10.44 -18.87
CA GLU A 27 -27.05 -11.89 -19.10
C GLU A 27 -25.67 -12.42 -19.46
N GLN A 28 -24.97 -11.76 -20.38
CA GLN A 28 -23.60 -12.10 -20.77
C GLN A 28 -22.62 -12.00 -19.59
N LEU A 29 -22.76 -10.99 -18.74
CA LEU A 29 -21.97 -10.86 -17.51
C LEU A 29 -22.26 -12.02 -16.56
N ARG A 30 -23.53 -12.40 -16.36
CA ARG A 30 -23.90 -13.53 -15.50
C ARG A 30 -23.30 -14.85 -16.01
N ASP A 31 -23.31 -15.07 -17.32
CA ASP A 31 -22.76 -16.28 -17.91
C ASP A 31 -21.23 -16.30 -17.83
N ALA A 32 -20.58 -15.15 -18.06
CA ALA A 32 -19.14 -14.99 -17.84
C ALA A 32 -18.76 -15.20 -16.36
N ASP A 33 -19.59 -14.75 -15.43
CA ASP A 33 -19.41 -14.93 -13.99
C ASP A 33 -19.51 -16.39 -13.55
N ALA A 34 -20.40 -17.16 -14.18
CA ALA A 34 -20.50 -18.59 -13.93
C ALA A 34 -19.22 -19.31 -14.37
N GLN A 35 -18.70 -18.98 -15.55
CA GLN A 35 -17.43 -19.53 -16.04
C GLN A 35 -16.24 -19.12 -15.15
N TYR A 36 -16.20 -17.85 -14.74
CA TYR A 36 -15.23 -17.32 -13.78
C TYR A 36 -15.22 -18.13 -12.48
N ARG A 37 -16.40 -18.37 -11.87
CA ARG A 37 -16.52 -19.16 -10.63
C ARG A 37 -16.09 -20.61 -10.83
N ALA A 38 -16.47 -21.23 -11.95
CA ALA A 38 -16.07 -22.60 -12.25
C ALA A 38 -14.54 -22.76 -12.34
N LEU A 39 -13.82 -21.76 -12.87
CA LEU A 39 -12.34 -21.78 -12.88
C LEU A 39 -11.76 -21.63 -11.47
N ILE A 40 -12.37 -20.80 -10.62
CA ILE A 40 -11.96 -20.65 -9.22
C ILE A 40 -12.18 -21.93 -8.43
N GLU A 41 -13.34 -22.56 -8.55
CA GLU A 41 -13.68 -23.80 -7.86
C GLU A 41 -12.72 -24.93 -8.23
N ARG A 42 -12.33 -24.98 -9.51
CA ARG A 42 -11.32 -25.91 -10.03
C ARG A 42 -9.88 -25.50 -9.68
N LYS A 43 -9.68 -24.38 -8.99
CA LYS A 43 -8.37 -23.80 -8.61
C LYS A 43 -7.44 -23.63 -9.82
N VAL A 44 -7.99 -23.26 -10.96
CA VAL A 44 -7.21 -23.04 -12.19
C VAL A 44 -6.32 -21.81 -11.99
N PRO A 45 -4.98 -21.93 -12.14
CA PRO A 45 -4.07 -20.80 -11.97
C PRO A 45 -4.44 -19.63 -12.90
N PRO A 46 -4.40 -18.37 -12.45
CA PRO A 46 -4.81 -17.21 -13.28
C PRO A 46 -4.08 -17.10 -14.62
N ARG A 47 -2.82 -17.57 -14.70
CA ARG A 47 -1.99 -17.55 -15.90
C ARG A 47 -2.34 -18.64 -16.93
N ASP A 48 -3.20 -19.58 -16.57
CA ASP A 48 -3.64 -20.67 -17.46
C ASP A 48 -4.52 -20.13 -18.61
N THR A 49 -4.40 -20.72 -19.80
CA THR A 49 -5.18 -20.33 -20.99
C THR A 49 -6.67 -20.58 -20.85
N ALA A 50 -7.11 -21.43 -19.90
CA ALA A 50 -8.53 -21.62 -19.60
C ALA A 50 -9.23 -20.30 -19.20
N TRP A 51 -8.49 -19.31 -18.69
CA TRP A 51 -9.01 -17.98 -18.39
C TRP A 51 -9.28 -17.12 -19.63
N ASP A 52 -8.75 -17.47 -20.81
CA ASP A 52 -8.92 -16.69 -22.04
C ASP A 52 -10.39 -16.65 -22.47
N ALA A 53 -11.13 -17.75 -22.28
CA ALA A 53 -12.56 -17.82 -22.57
C ALA A 53 -13.38 -16.86 -21.70
N VAL A 54 -13.05 -16.76 -20.40
CA VAL A 54 -13.71 -15.84 -19.47
C VAL A 54 -13.39 -14.39 -19.82
N ILE A 55 -12.13 -14.10 -20.18
CA ILE A 55 -11.73 -12.76 -20.63
C ILE A 55 -12.50 -12.37 -21.90
N ALA A 56 -12.58 -13.26 -22.89
CA ALA A 56 -13.33 -13.01 -24.11
C ALA A 56 -14.83 -12.79 -23.84
N ALA A 57 -15.42 -13.57 -22.94
CA ALA A 57 -16.83 -13.42 -22.54
C ALA A 57 -17.10 -12.08 -21.83
N LEU A 58 -16.20 -11.64 -20.96
CA LEU A 58 -16.29 -10.33 -20.29
C LEU A 58 -16.06 -9.16 -21.27
N ASP A 59 -15.11 -9.30 -22.21
CA ASP A 59 -14.86 -8.27 -23.24
C ASP A 59 -16.03 -8.13 -24.22
N ALA A 60 -16.79 -9.22 -24.45
CA ALA A 60 -17.97 -9.25 -25.31
C ALA A 60 -19.20 -8.50 -24.74
N VAL A 61 -19.19 -8.12 -23.46
CA VAL A 61 -20.27 -7.31 -22.85
C VAL A 61 -20.32 -5.92 -23.54
N PRO A 62 -21.47 -5.51 -24.12
CA PRO A 62 -21.61 -4.26 -24.85
C PRO A 62 -21.14 -3.05 -24.06
N LYS A 63 -20.45 -2.11 -24.72
CA LYS A 63 -19.87 -0.92 -24.06
C LYS A 63 -20.92 0.03 -23.49
N ASP A 64 -22.11 0.04 -24.08
CA ASP A 64 -23.28 0.81 -23.69
C ASP A 64 -24.17 0.10 -22.65
N SER A 65 -23.84 -1.15 -22.30
CA SER A 65 -24.57 -1.91 -21.28
C SER A 65 -24.35 -1.36 -19.88
N LYS A 66 -25.39 -1.46 -19.04
CA LYS A 66 -25.26 -1.17 -17.60
C LYS A 66 -24.34 -2.16 -16.87
N ALA A 67 -24.13 -3.35 -17.44
CA ALA A 67 -23.24 -4.36 -16.91
C ALA A 67 -21.75 -4.09 -17.23
N ARG A 68 -21.47 -3.17 -18.16
CA ARG A 68 -20.10 -2.90 -18.62
C ARG A 68 -19.11 -2.52 -17.52
N PRO A 69 -19.43 -1.62 -16.56
CA PRO A 69 -18.48 -1.26 -15.51
C PRO A 69 -18.06 -2.45 -14.64
N GLU A 70 -18.96 -3.40 -14.39
CA GLU A 70 -18.65 -4.61 -13.64
C GLU A 70 -17.79 -5.59 -14.45
N ALA A 71 -18.08 -5.75 -15.75
CA ALA A 71 -17.25 -6.55 -16.64
C ALA A 71 -15.81 -6.01 -16.71
N ASP A 72 -15.65 -4.68 -16.82
CA ASP A 72 -14.34 -4.02 -16.83
C ASP A 72 -13.59 -4.19 -15.51
N ARG A 73 -14.28 -4.11 -14.35
CA ARG A 73 -13.68 -4.41 -13.03
C ARG A 73 -13.12 -5.83 -12.99
N ARG A 74 -13.87 -6.81 -13.49
CA ARG A 74 -13.45 -8.22 -13.53
C ARG A 74 -12.28 -8.44 -14.47
N LEU A 75 -12.31 -7.85 -15.66
CA LEU A 75 -11.20 -7.88 -16.60
C LEU A 75 -9.93 -7.28 -15.99
N ALA A 76 -10.03 -6.15 -15.29
CA ALA A 76 -8.89 -5.56 -14.60
C ALA A 76 -8.33 -6.51 -13.53
N ALA A 77 -9.18 -7.15 -12.72
CA ALA A 77 -8.76 -8.11 -11.70
C ALA A 77 -8.08 -9.36 -12.30
N ILE A 78 -8.61 -9.91 -13.39
CA ILE A 78 -7.98 -11.05 -14.06
C ILE A 78 -6.62 -10.63 -14.65
N ARG A 79 -6.55 -9.45 -15.28
CA ARG A 79 -5.30 -8.92 -15.86
C ARG A 79 -4.24 -8.64 -14.80
N THR A 80 -4.61 -8.14 -13.61
CA THR A 80 -3.66 -7.93 -12.51
C THR A 80 -3.11 -9.26 -11.98
N LEU A 81 -3.94 -10.30 -11.91
CA LEU A 81 -3.50 -11.64 -11.52
C LEU A 81 -2.64 -12.34 -12.59
N ARG A 82 -2.84 -11.99 -13.86
CA ARG A 82 -2.10 -12.56 -15.00
C ARG A 82 -0.79 -11.85 -15.31
N GLY A 83 -0.70 -10.55 -15.06
CA GLY A 83 0.53 -9.80 -15.23
C GLY A 83 1.66 -10.33 -14.34
N ASP A 84 2.90 -10.07 -14.74
CA ASP A 84 3.93 -9.85 -13.72
C ASP A 84 3.54 -8.54 -13.04
N LEU A 85 3.01 -8.62 -11.82
CA LEU A 85 3.08 -7.44 -10.96
C LEU A 85 4.57 -7.08 -10.92
N PRO A 86 4.98 -5.88 -11.35
CA PRO A 86 6.31 -5.41 -10.97
C PRO A 86 6.39 -5.59 -9.45
N PRO A 87 7.51 -6.13 -8.92
CA PRO A 87 7.62 -6.37 -7.49
C PRO A 87 7.17 -5.10 -6.80
N ARG A 88 6.08 -5.20 -6.02
CA ARG A 88 5.60 -4.06 -5.25
C ARG A 88 6.82 -3.58 -4.49
N PRO A 89 7.25 -2.31 -4.66
CA PRO A 89 8.46 -1.86 -3.99
C PRO A 89 8.28 -2.19 -2.51
N LEU A 90 9.24 -2.92 -1.95
CA LEU A 90 9.27 -3.23 -0.51
C LEU A 90 9.36 -1.95 0.35
N ALA A 91 9.45 -0.78 -0.29
CA ALA A 91 9.37 0.53 0.33
C ALA A 91 7.91 1.00 0.40
N THR A 92 7.29 0.80 1.56
CA THR A 92 6.11 1.54 1.99
C THR A 92 6.45 3.04 2.07
N PRO A 93 5.66 3.96 1.51
CA PRO A 93 5.77 5.38 1.83
C PRO A 93 5.62 5.54 3.35
N GLY A 94 6.68 5.97 4.05
CA GLY A 94 6.73 6.02 5.52
C GLY A 94 7.54 4.91 6.21
N ALA A 95 8.34 4.12 5.50
CA ALA A 95 9.20 3.10 6.10
C ALA A 95 10.22 3.71 7.08
N THR A 96 9.98 3.58 8.38
CA THR A 96 10.86 3.91 9.51
C THR A 96 11.72 2.69 9.91
N GLY A 97 12.28 1.99 8.92
CA GLY A 97 13.17 0.85 9.16
C GLY A 97 14.63 1.28 9.40
N ALA A 98 15.41 0.41 10.04
CA ALA A 98 16.84 0.65 10.25
C ALA A 98 17.54 1.03 8.92
N GLY A 99 18.11 2.24 8.87
CA GLY A 99 18.77 2.80 7.69
C GLY A 99 18.02 3.94 7.01
N THR A 100 16.76 4.22 7.38
CA THR A 100 15.96 5.30 6.78
C THR A 100 15.89 6.57 7.61
N SER A 101 16.20 6.49 8.92
CA SER A 101 16.22 7.67 9.78
C SER A 101 17.47 8.53 9.54
N GLU A 102 17.37 9.83 9.84
CA GLU A 102 18.53 10.73 9.80
C GLU A 102 19.63 10.28 10.77
N ALA A 103 19.25 9.73 11.93
CA ALA A 103 20.17 9.12 12.90
C ALA A 103 20.89 7.89 12.32
N ASP A 104 20.20 7.00 11.59
CA ASP A 104 20.83 5.83 10.97
C ASP A 104 21.85 6.23 9.89
N ARG A 105 21.49 7.22 9.05
CA ARG A 105 22.43 7.77 8.05
C ARG A 105 23.65 8.39 8.73
N LYS A 106 23.44 9.08 9.87
CA LYS A 106 24.52 9.67 10.65
C LYS A 106 25.40 8.60 11.31
N ARG A 107 24.82 7.52 11.85
CA ARG A 107 25.57 6.35 12.35
C ARG A 107 26.48 5.75 11.28
N ALA A 108 25.96 5.53 10.07
CA ALA A 108 26.76 5.02 8.96
C ALA A 108 27.92 5.96 8.57
N ALA A 109 27.70 7.28 8.61
CA ALA A 109 28.74 8.27 8.35
C ALA A 109 29.85 8.26 9.42
N CYS A 110 29.50 8.16 10.71
CA CYS A 110 30.49 8.09 11.79
C CYS A 110 31.29 6.78 11.71
N GLU A 111 30.64 5.67 11.36
CA GLU A 111 31.32 4.38 11.16
C GLU A 111 32.34 4.44 10.00
N ALA A 112 32.02 5.16 8.92
CA ALA A 112 32.97 5.37 7.82
C ALA A 112 34.20 6.19 8.26
N LEU A 113 34.01 7.22 9.09
CA LEU A 113 35.11 8.00 9.68
C LEU A 113 35.96 7.15 10.64
N ALA A 114 35.34 6.30 11.46
CA ALA A 114 36.05 5.38 12.34
C ALA A 114 36.89 4.36 11.56
N ARG A 115 36.35 3.78 10.48
CA ARG A 115 37.11 2.92 9.56
C ARG A 115 38.28 3.67 8.92
N LYS A 116 38.06 4.90 8.46
CA LYS A 116 39.11 5.75 7.88
C LYS A 116 40.21 6.03 8.88
N LEU A 117 39.86 6.32 10.14
CA LEU A 117 40.83 6.53 11.21
C LEU A 117 41.65 5.27 11.49
N GLY A 118 41.00 4.10 11.55
CA GLY A 118 41.69 2.81 11.72
C GLY A 118 42.64 2.48 10.56
N ALA A 119 42.31 2.88 9.35
CA ALA A 119 43.14 2.66 8.15
C ALA A 119 44.25 3.71 7.95
N THR A 120 44.18 4.87 8.61
CA THR A 120 45.16 5.96 8.44
C THR A 120 46.37 5.71 9.33
N GLN A 121 47.54 5.50 8.73
CA GLN A 121 48.80 5.23 9.45
C GLN A 121 49.62 6.50 9.74
N ASP A 122 49.39 7.58 8.98
CA ASP A 122 50.08 8.86 9.19
C ASP A 122 49.39 9.67 10.30
N GLU A 123 50.12 9.94 11.39
CA GLU A 123 49.64 10.67 12.56
C GLU A 123 49.09 12.06 12.23
N LYS A 124 49.72 12.76 11.28
CA LYS A 124 49.26 14.10 10.86
C LYS A 124 47.93 14.04 10.09
N ALA A 125 47.68 12.93 9.41
CA ALA A 125 46.42 12.68 8.71
C ALA A 125 45.33 12.08 9.63
N ARG A 126 45.71 11.52 10.79
CA ARG A 126 44.78 10.98 11.78
C ARG A 126 44.06 12.08 12.56
N GLU A 127 44.77 13.13 12.97
CA GLU A 127 44.21 14.24 13.76
C GLU A 127 42.94 14.87 13.15
N PRO A 128 42.90 15.26 11.86
CA PRO A 128 41.67 15.80 11.26
C PRO A 128 40.53 14.77 11.18
N VAL A 129 40.86 13.47 11.02
CA VAL A 129 39.85 12.40 11.00
C VAL A 129 39.28 12.13 12.40
N GLN A 130 40.11 12.22 13.43
CA GLN A 130 39.67 12.13 14.83
C GLN A 130 38.71 13.27 15.17
N LYS A 131 39.05 14.51 14.78
CA LYS A 131 38.19 15.67 14.98
C LYS A 131 36.85 15.52 14.27
N ALA A 132 36.87 15.09 13.00
CA ALA A 132 35.65 14.85 12.24
C ALA A 132 34.79 13.73 12.86
N LEU A 133 35.40 12.67 13.40
CA LEU A 133 34.69 11.60 14.10
C LEU A 133 34.03 12.10 15.39
N ALA A 134 34.72 12.94 16.16
CA ALA A 134 34.18 13.54 17.39
C ALA A 134 32.98 14.46 17.09
N GLU A 135 33.08 15.31 16.07
CA GLU A 135 31.98 16.15 15.60
C GLU A 135 30.79 15.29 15.11
N CYS A 136 31.07 14.20 14.38
CA CYS A 136 30.05 13.26 13.92
C CYS A 136 29.26 12.64 15.09
N HIS A 137 29.95 12.18 16.14
CA HIS A 137 29.31 11.61 17.32
C HIS A 137 28.46 12.64 18.08
N ALA A 138 28.94 13.88 18.23
CA ALA A 138 28.16 14.94 18.89
C ALA A 138 26.84 15.24 18.17
N GLU A 139 26.86 15.26 16.84
CA GLU A 139 25.65 15.45 16.04
C GLU A 139 24.72 14.24 16.05
N LEU A 140 25.27 13.02 16.04
CA LEU A 140 24.48 11.81 16.17
C LEU A 140 23.71 11.79 17.50
N THR A 141 24.38 12.08 18.61
CA THR A 141 23.73 12.16 19.92
C THR A 141 22.58 13.17 19.93
N ARG A 142 22.74 14.32 19.24
CA ARG A 142 21.67 15.30 19.10
C ARG A 142 20.49 14.72 18.32
N LEU A 143 20.73 14.03 17.20
CA LEU A 143 19.66 13.42 16.40
C LEU A 143 18.92 12.32 17.17
N GLU A 144 19.65 11.48 17.92
CA GLU A 144 19.05 10.41 18.72
C GLU A 144 18.22 10.95 19.90
N ALA A 145 18.64 12.07 20.51
CA ALA A 145 17.88 12.73 21.58
C ALA A 145 16.52 13.31 21.12
N HIS A 146 16.35 13.58 19.82
CA HIS A 146 15.09 14.12 19.26
C HIS A 146 14.26 13.04 18.53
N GLY A 147 14.68 11.77 18.59
CA GLY A 147 14.10 10.65 17.83
C GLY A 147 12.87 9.98 18.44
N HIS A 148 12.15 10.62 19.37
CA HIS A 148 10.91 10.07 19.92
C HIS A 148 9.73 10.35 18.98
N PRO A 149 8.85 9.37 18.69
CA PRO A 149 7.70 9.60 17.83
C PRO A 149 6.72 10.59 18.50
N PRO A 150 6.12 11.53 17.76
CA PRO A 150 5.03 12.35 18.27
C PRO A 150 3.80 11.44 18.44
N GLY A 151 3.57 10.95 19.67
CA GLY A 151 2.44 10.05 19.94
C GLY A 151 2.35 9.46 21.35
N GLU A 152 3.43 9.38 22.13
CA GLU A 152 3.36 8.95 23.54
C GLU A 152 3.03 10.13 24.46
N GLN A 153 1.80 10.65 24.37
CA GLN A 153 1.17 11.27 25.53
C GLN A 153 0.52 10.13 26.30
N GLY A 154 1.17 9.73 27.40
CA GLY A 154 0.71 8.66 28.27
C GLY A 154 -0.78 8.75 28.53
N HIS A 155 -1.53 7.80 27.98
CA HIS A 155 -2.86 7.52 28.48
C HIS A 155 -2.66 6.94 29.87
N GLU A 156 -2.91 7.78 30.87
CA GLU A 156 -3.15 7.36 32.24
C GLU A 156 -4.36 6.41 32.22
N HIS A 157 -4.08 5.11 32.06
CA HIS A 157 -5.09 4.10 32.29
C HIS A 157 -5.32 4.01 33.79
N GLY A 158 -6.49 4.48 34.20
CA GLY A 158 -7.05 4.24 35.52
C GLY A 158 -7.01 2.75 35.84
N GLY A 159 -6.24 2.40 36.86
CA GLY A 159 -6.43 1.20 37.65
C GLY A 159 -7.06 1.62 38.97
N GLU A 160 -8.26 1.11 39.25
CA GLU A 160 -8.86 1.15 40.58
C GLU A 160 -7.84 0.67 41.64
N PRO A 161 -7.95 1.15 42.90
CA PRO A 161 -7.01 0.82 43.96
C PRO A 161 -7.21 -0.63 44.44
N GLY A 162 -6.61 -1.57 43.73
CA GLY A 162 -6.42 -2.95 44.16
C GLY A 162 -5.10 -3.13 44.93
N ALA A 163 -4.80 -2.26 45.88
CA ALA A 163 -3.59 -2.37 46.69
C ALA A 163 -3.88 -3.16 47.98
N THR A 164 -3.77 -4.48 47.88
CA THR A 164 -3.37 -5.31 49.02
C THR A 164 -1.90 -5.01 49.33
N HIS A 165 -1.66 -3.94 50.10
CA HIS A 165 -0.36 -3.71 50.73
C HIS A 165 -0.21 -4.62 51.95
N GLY A 166 0.28 -5.83 51.72
CA GLY A 166 1.05 -6.58 52.72
C GLY A 166 2.53 -6.44 52.39
N SER A 167 3.15 -5.36 52.86
CA SER A 167 4.60 -5.15 52.76
C SER A 167 5.35 -6.31 53.41
N GLY A 168 6.26 -6.92 52.65
CA GLY A 168 7.32 -7.76 53.19
C GLY A 168 8.39 -6.94 53.90
N SER A 169 9.08 -7.57 54.85
CA SER A 169 10.42 -7.27 55.40
C SER A 169 10.60 -8.20 56.60
N GLY A 170 11.66 -8.94 56.85
CA GLY A 170 12.93 -9.20 56.18
C GLY A 170 13.62 -10.28 57.02
N ALA A 171 14.41 -11.13 56.39
CA ALA A 171 15.25 -12.08 57.10
C ALA A 171 16.36 -11.30 57.84
N HIS A 172 16.54 -11.53 59.15
CA HIS A 172 17.86 -11.47 59.77
C HIS A 172 17.95 -12.44 60.94
N ASP A 173 19.02 -13.21 60.85
CA ASP A 173 19.54 -14.26 61.71
C ASP A 173 20.29 -13.70 62.92
N ALA A 174 20.18 -14.41 64.06
CA ALA A 174 21.05 -14.48 65.24
C ALA A 174 20.16 -14.74 66.47
N GLY A 175 20.26 -15.83 67.24
CA GLY A 175 21.46 -16.60 67.53
C GLY A 175 21.91 -16.28 68.96
N ARG A 176 21.29 -16.96 69.93
CA ARG A 176 21.60 -17.06 71.37
C ARG A 176 21.05 -15.97 72.29
#